data_AF-K2AUJ2-F1
#
_entry.id   AF-K2AUJ2-F1
#
_cell.length_a   1.000
_cell.length_b   1.000
_cell.length_c   1.000
_cell.angle_alpha   90.00
_cell.angle_beta   90.00
_cell.angle_gamma   90.00
#
_symmetry.space_group_name_H-M   'P 1'
#
loop_
_entity.id
_entity.type
_entity.pdbx_description
1 polymer ?
#
loop_
_entity_poly.entity_id
_entity_poly.type
_entity_poly.pdbx_seq_one_letter_code
_entity_poly.pdbx_strand_id
1 'polypeptide(L)'
;MDIALTLPGSFGGITPPPNVPEGSLFVEGVKILQLGVSVFLTIIILLSIGYILWGSIRYIIARGEREKIQSAREKITYAIVGLVVALLAFF
;
A
#
# COMPACT_ATOMS: atom_id res chain seq x y z
N MET A 1 38.13 26.69 -15.97
CA MET A 1 38.23 25.51 -16.88
C MET A 1 36.82 24.95 -16.93
N ASP A 2 35.95 25.65 -17.65
CA ASP A 2 34.54 25.33 -17.80
C ASP A 2 34.41 24.41 -19.01
N ILE A 3 34.30 23.11 -18.75
CA ILE A 3 34.16 22.06 -19.78
C ILE A 3 32.68 21.80 -20.09
N ALA A 4 31.81 22.80 -19.93
CA ALA A 4 30.43 22.71 -20.37
C ALA A 4 30.33 23.22 -21.80
N LEU A 5 30.52 22.29 -22.75
CA LEU A 5 30.20 22.48 -24.16
C LEU A 5 28.67 22.50 -24.34
N THR A 6 27.99 23.52 -23.77
CA THR A 6 26.61 23.84 -24.12
C THR A 6 26.65 24.66 -25.41
N LEU A 7 26.39 23.98 -26.52
CA LEU A 7 26.34 24.62 -27.83
C LEU A 7 25.06 25.48 -27.90
N PRO A 8 25.14 26.75 -28.31
CA PRO A 8 23.96 27.58 -28.53
C PRO A 8 23.21 27.05 -29.75
N GLY A 9 22.20 26.23 -29.49
CA GLY A 9 21.42 25.57 -30.52
C GLY A 9 20.68 24.38 -29.96
N SER A 10 19.54 24.66 -29.30
CA SER A 10 18.36 23.79 -29.11
C SER A 10 18.55 22.27 -28.97
N PHE A 11 19.67 21.78 -28.45
CA PHE A 11 19.69 20.50 -27.75
C PHE A 11 19.29 20.80 -26.32
N GLY A 12 17.99 21.01 -26.15
CA GLY A 12 17.35 20.79 -24.86
C GLY A 12 17.87 19.46 -24.33
N GLY A 13 18.19 19.42 -23.03
CA GLY A 13 18.69 18.21 -22.39
C GLY A 13 17.90 17.02 -22.86
N ILE A 14 18.57 15.90 -23.12
CA ILE A 14 18.02 14.62 -23.56
C ILE A 14 16.77 14.23 -22.75
N THR A 15 15.64 14.83 -23.08
CA THR A 15 14.31 14.41 -22.68
C THR A 15 13.95 13.34 -23.68
N PRO A 16 13.71 12.09 -23.24
CA PRO A 16 13.27 11.05 -24.15
C PRO A 16 12.03 11.56 -24.91
N PRO A 17 11.96 11.32 -26.24
CA PRO A 17 10.84 11.77 -27.02
C PRO A 17 9.54 11.21 -26.43
N PRO A 18 8.44 11.98 -26.43
CA PRO A 18 7.14 11.45 -26.04
C PRO A 18 6.84 10.17 -26.82
N ASN A 19 6.49 9.09 -26.12
CA ASN A 19 6.16 7.75 -26.63
C ASN A 19 7.31 6.76 -26.93
N VAL A 20 8.49 6.86 -26.30
CA VAL A 20 9.39 5.69 -26.23
C VAL A 20 8.74 4.61 -25.36
N PRO A 21 8.56 3.35 -25.83
CA PRO A 21 8.10 2.26 -24.97
C PRO A 21 9.15 2.01 -23.88
N GLU A 22 8.90 2.51 -22.68
CA GLU A 22 9.69 2.25 -21.49
C GLU A 22 9.59 0.76 -21.13
N GLY A 23 10.49 -0.07 -21.64
CA GLY A 23 10.69 -1.44 -21.16
C GLY A 23 9.55 -2.42 -21.45
N SER A 24 9.66 -3.08 -22.59
CA SER A 24 8.88 -4.23 -23.03
C SER A 24 8.69 -5.31 -21.94
N LEU A 25 7.43 -5.73 -21.75
CA LEU A 25 6.96 -6.88 -20.95
C LEU A 25 7.26 -6.89 -19.45
N PHE A 26 8.51 -6.68 -19.02
CA PHE A 26 8.88 -6.75 -17.60
C PHE A 26 8.44 -5.50 -16.82
N VAL A 27 8.53 -4.29 -17.41
CA VAL A 27 8.08 -3.06 -16.74
C VAL A 27 6.56 -3.00 -16.70
N GLU A 28 5.89 -3.43 -17.78
CA GLU A 28 4.42 -3.57 -17.80
C GLU A 28 3.95 -4.62 -16.80
N GLY A 29 4.59 -5.79 -16.74
CA GLY A 29 4.30 -6.85 -15.76
C GLY A 29 4.44 -6.39 -14.30
N VAL A 30 5.50 -5.64 -13.99
CA VAL A 30 5.70 -5.04 -12.66
C VAL A 30 4.63 -3.99 -12.37
N LYS A 31 4.20 -3.19 -13.36
CA LYS A 31 3.11 -2.21 -13.19
C LYS A 31 1.78 -2.87 -12.80
N ILE A 32 1.42 -3.99 -13.39
CA ILE A 32 0.17 -4.70 -13.05
C ILE A 32 0.22 -5.27 -11.64
N LEU A 33 1.37 -5.82 -11.23
CA LEU A 33 1.59 -6.28 -9.87
C LEU A 33 1.53 -5.14 -8.87
N GLN A 34 2.19 -4.02 -9.17
CA GLN A 34 2.19 -2.84 -8.30
C GLN A 34 0.78 -2.23 -8.18
N LEU A 35 0.01 -2.20 -9.27
CA LEU A 35 -1.38 -1.77 -9.27
C LEU A 35 -2.26 -2.72 -8.44
N GLY A 36 -2.06 -4.04 -8.60
CA GLY A 36 -2.75 -5.06 -7.80
C GLY A 36 -2.48 -4.91 -6.30
N VAL A 37 -1.22 -4.74 -5.91
CA VAL A 37 -0.82 -4.52 -4.50
C VAL A 37 -1.40 -3.21 -3.96
N SER A 38 -1.35 -2.12 -4.73
CA SER A 38 -1.84 -0.81 -4.29
C SER A 38 -3.36 -0.79 -4.07
N VAL A 39 -4.12 -1.43 -4.98
CA VAL A 39 -5.57 -1.61 -4.84
C VAL A 39 -5.90 -2.54 -3.65
N PHE A 40 -5.17 -3.64 -3.53
CA PHE A 40 -5.36 -4.60 -2.44
C PHE A 40 -5.11 -3.98 -1.07
N LEU A 41 -4.04 -3.19 -0.93
CA LEU A 41 -3.73 -2.43 0.28
C LEU A 41 -4.85 -1.46 0.64
N THR A 42 -5.38 -0.71 -0.33
CA THR A 42 -6.48 0.24 -0.10
C THR A 42 -7.72 -0.45 0.46
N ILE A 43 -8.07 -1.62 -0.10
CA ILE A 43 -9.21 -2.42 0.37
C ILE A 43 -8.96 -2.95 1.79
N ILE A 44 -7.77 -3.49 2.07
CA ILE A 44 -7.44 -4.01 3.40
C ILE A 44 -7.49 -2.91 4.45
N ILE A 45 -6.95 -1.74 4.17
CA ILE A 45 -6.97 -0.62 5.12
C ILE A 45 -8.42 -0.26 5.48
N LEU A 46 -9.28 -0.12 4.47
CA LEU A 46 -10.70 0.20 4.68
C LEU A 46 -11.42 -0.90 5.48
N LEU A 47 -11.15 -2.17 5.16
CA LEU A 47 -11.73 -3.32 5.85
C LEU A 47 -11.25 -3.41 7.31
N SER A 48 -9.97 -3.13 7.54
CA SER A 48 -9.31 -3.23 8.84
C SER A 48 -9.90 -2.21 9.82
N ILE A 49 -10.10 -0.96 9.38
CA ILE A 49 -10.79 0.07 10.18
C ILE A 49 -12.20 -0.38 10.57
N GLY A 50 -12.95 -0.97 9.63
CA GLY A 50 -14.28 -1.50 9.90
C GLY A 50 -14.30 -2.61 10.94
N TYR A 51 -13.36 -3.57 10.85
CA TYR A 51 -13.24 -4.66 11.82
C TYR A 51 -12.77 -4.19 13.19
N ILE A 52 -11.89 -3.19 13.26
CA ILE A 52 -11.47 -2.57 14.52
C ILE A 52 -12.68 -1.95 15.22
N LEU A 53 -13.49 -1.16 14.53
CA LEU A 53 -14.69 -0.52 15.13
C LEU A 53 -15.68 -1.57 15.67
N TRP A 54 -15.94 -2.63 14.89
CA TRP A 54 -16.87 -3.67 15.29
C TRP A 54 -16.35 -4.52 16.47
N GLY A 55 -15.05 -4.83 16.47
CA GLY A 55 -14.38 -5.51 17.58
C GLY A 55 -14.32 -4.66 18.85
N SER A 56 -14.08 -3.36 18.72
CA SER A 56 -14.00 -2.40 19.84
C SER A 56 -15.31 -2.30 20.60
N ILE A 57 -16.43 -2.17 19.89
CA ILE A 57 -17.77 -2.07 20.50
C ILE A 57 -18.12 -3.38 21.21
N ARG A 58 -17.87 -4.55 20.58
CA ARG A 58 -18.12 -5.86 21.20
C ARG A 58 -17.27 -6.10 22.45
N TYR A 59 -16.02 -5.62 22.44
CA TYR A 59 -15.11 -5.71 23.58
C TYR A 59 -15.64 -4.93 24.79
N ILE A 60 -16.15 -3.71 24.56
CA ILE A 60 -16.72 -2.87 25.63
C ILE A 60 -18.01 -3.48 26.20
N ILE A 61 -18.83 -4.12 25.34
CA ILE A 61 -20.12 -4.73 25.75
C ILE A 61 -19.94 -6.08 26.46
N ALA A 62 -18.77 -6.72 26.39
CA ALA A 62 -18.56 -8.07 26.92
C ALA A 62 -18.67 -8.23 28.45
N ARG A 63 -18.77 -7.12 29.21
CA ARG A 63 -19.26 -6.98 30.61
C ARG A 63 -18.88 -8.05 31.68
N GLY A 64 -17.89 -8.91 31.46
CA GLY A 64 -17.39 -9.88 32.44
C GLY A 64 -17.49 -11.36 32.06
N GLU A 65 -18.06 -11.70 30.90
CA GLU A 65 -18.05 -13.08 30.39
C GLU A 65 -16.71 -13.39 29.73
N ARG A 66 -15.84 -14.13 30.44
CA ARG A 66 -14.46 -14.44 29.99
C ARG A 66 -14.40 -15.05 28.59
N GLU A 67 -15.39 -15.85 28.23
CA GLU A 67 -15.50 -16.51 26.92
C GLU A 67 -15.69 -15.52 25.78
N LYS A 68 -16.54 -14.50 25.97
CA LYS A 68 -16.76 -13.41 24.99
C LYS A 68 -15.54 -12.51 24.86
N ILE A 69 -14.80 -12.31 25.95
CA ILE A 69 -13.55 -11.54 25.96
C ILE A 69 -12.45 -12.28 25.20
N GLN A 70 -12.34 -13.61 25.37
CA GLN A 70 -11.36 -14.43 24.67
C GLN A 70 -11.60 -14.40 23.15
N SER A 71 -12.83 -14.65 22.72
CA SER A 71 -13.23 -14.57 21.30
C SER A 71 -13.08 -13.16 20.70
N ALA A 72 -13.32 -12.10 21.49
CA ALA A 72 -13.10 -10.73 21.05
C ALA A 72 -11.61 -10.41 20.86
N ARG A 73 -10.75 -10.90 21.77
CA ARG A 73 -9.29 -10.74 21.66
C ARG A 73 -8.74 -11.39 20.41
N GLU A 74 -9.14 -12.62 20.08
CA GLU A 74 -8.69 -13.29 18.86
C GLU A 74 -9.05 -12.48 17.60
N LYS A 75 -10.28 -11.96 17.52
CA LYS A 75 -10.70 -11.09 16.41
C LYS A 75 -9.89 -9.80 16.32
N ILE A 76 -9.60 -9.17 17.45
CA ILE A 76 -8.77 -7.95 17.50
C ILE A 76 -7.34 -8.28 17.07
N THR A 77 -6.77 -9.39 17.52
CA THR A 77 -5.42 -9.83 17.10
C THR A 77 -5.35 -10.05 15.59
N TYR A 78 -6.32 -10.73 14.99
CA TYR A 78 -6.34 -10.89 13.53
C TYR A 78 -6.50 -9.56 12.78
N ALA A 79 -7.31 -8.63 13.28
CA ALA A 79 -7.44 -7.29 12.70
C ALA A 79 -6.12 -6.50 12.79
N ILE A 80 -5.42 -6.56 13.94
CA ILE A 80 -4.12 -5.93 14.13
C ILE A 80 -3.06 -6.56 13.21
N VAL A 81 -3.03 -7.88 13.09
CA VAL A 81 -2.09 -8.58 12.19
C VAL A 81 -2.34 -8.16 10.73
N GLY A 82 -3.60 -8.10 10.29
CA GLY A 82 -3.95 -7.60 8.95
C GLY A 82 -3.53 -6.15 8.73
N LEU A 83 -3.69 -5.28 9.74
CA LEU A 83 -3.25 -3.88 9.69
C LEU A 83 -1.71 -3.78 9.58
N VAL A 84 -0.97 -4.55 10.39
CA VAL A 84 0.50 -4.56 10.38
C VAL A 84 1.02 -5.06 9.03
N VAL A 85 0.43 -6.12 8.47
CA VAL A 85 0.80 -6.63 7.14
C VAL A 85 0.53 -5.59 6.06
N ALA A 86 -0.58 -4.85 6.13
CA ALA A 86 -0.87 -3.78 5.18
C ALA A 86 0.16 -2.63 5.28
N LEU A 87 0.55 -2.24 6.49
CA LEU A 87 1.58 -1.21 6.71
C LEU A 87 2.95 -1.67 6.20
N LEU A 88 3.33 -2.93 6.44
CA LEU A 88 4.58 -3.50 5.96
C LEU A 88 4.63 -3.70 4.44
N ALA A 89 3.50 -3.95 3.79
CA ALA A 89 3.44 -4.06 2.34
C ALA A 89 3.45 -2.69 1.63
N PHE A 90 3.18 -1.60 2.36
CA PHE A 90 3.31 -0.23 1.85
C PHE A 90 4.75 0.31 1.98
N PHE A 91 5.51 -0.17 2.96
CA PHE A 91 6.89 0.25 3.25
C PHE A 91 7.92 -0.59 2.48
#